data_AF-A0A5C5UJD8-F1
#
_entry.id   AF-A0A5C5UJD8-F1
#
_cell.length_a   1.000
_cell.length_b   1.000
_cell.length_c   1.000
_cell.angle_alpha   90.00
_cell.angle_beta   90.00
_cell.angle_gamma   90.00
#
_symmetry.space_group_name_H-M   'P 1'
#
loop_
_entity.id
_entity.type
_entity.pdbx_description
1 polymer ?
#
loop_
_entity_poly.entity_id
_entity_poly.type
_entity_poly.pdbx_seq_one_letter_code
_entity_poly.pdbx_strand_id
1 'polypeptide(L)'
;MFFSLTACSMGTSTDSASSSGSGSGATSGEDLLNPANFKSDKDKTEWTIAVVTKDNTAAWFKRMEVGVNEAGEKLSVNVIQKGPANADAASQVQVIDDLIAQGVDALAVVPIDPGAIESSLENALSQGIAVVTHEASNQENTLFDIEAFTSEAFGASLMDALAGEMGEKGKYAMMVGYTTSTTHMEYANAQKAHQEKTYADMELINDGQVPSAESEESVDIAYERAKEILKANPDLSGFTGVASPDSPGIAKAVEELGLQDKVNIVGVGTPNEFETFVKAGTINKLLLWDPANAGYAMVSAAVKILSGEEITEGTDLGVEGYEKVRIIEGTNKTVIGDAALEISEENIDDYDF
;
A
#
# COMPACT_ATOMS: atom_id res chain seq x y z
N MET A 1 84.60 24.69 -27.72
CA MET A 1 83.28 24.76 -27.05
C MET A 1 83.48 24.16 -25.66
N PHE A 2 83.74 24.93 -24.60
CA PHE A 2 82.77 25.73 -23.83
C PHE A 2 81.47 24.94 -23.60
N PHE A 3 80.98 24.60 -22.41
CA PHE A 3 81.30 24.84 -20.97
C PHE A 3 80.84 23.55 -20.23
N SER A 4 81.65 22.92 -19.38
CA SER A 4 81.69 23.05 -17.89
C SER A 4 80.50 22.39 -17.16
N LEU A 5 80.62 21.26 -16.45
CA LEU A 5 81.31 20.91 -15.18
C LEU A 5 80.42 21.03 -13.92
N THR A 6 80.53 20.00 -13.07
CA THR A 6 80.26 19.93 -11.60
C THR A 6 78.82 19.59 -11.20
N ALA A 7 78.44 18.42 -10.68
CA ALA A 7 78.91 17.57 -9.56
C ALA A 7 78.34 17.94 -8.18
N CYS A 8 77.91 16.89 -7.46
CA CYS A 8 77.63 16.78 -6.00
C CYS A 8 76.40 17.57 -5.51
N SER A 9 75.67 17.24 -4.45
CA SER A 9 75.66 16.18 -3.43
C SER A 9 74.49 16.55 -2.48
N MET A 10 74.10 15.61 -1.62
CA MET A 10 73.34 15.78 -0.37
C MET A 10 71.81 15.94 -0.45
N GLY A 11 71.16 15.05 0.30
CA GLY A 11 69.73 15.14 0.58
C GLY A 11 69.40 16.06 1.74
N THR A 12 68.11 16.28 1.91
CA THR A 12 67.46 16.77 3.13
C THR A 12 66.00 16.33 3.10
N SER A 13 65.52 15.95 4.28
CA SER A 13 64.13 15.76 4.72
C SER A 13 63.25 17.00 4.50
N THR A 14 61.95 16.84 4.80
CA THR A 14 60.81 17.79 4.89
C THR A 14 59.85 17.74 3.69
N ASP A 15 58.52 17.77 3.78
CA ASP A 15 57.54 17.89 4.86
C ASP A 15 56.23 17.23 4.37
N SER A 16 55.55 16.50 5.23
CA SER A 16 54.17 16.02 5.01
C SER A 16 53.19 17.13 5.39
N ALA A 17 52.62 17.78 4.37
CA ALA A 17 51.45 18.65 4.55
C ALA A 17 50.17 17.86 4.24
N SER A 18 49.33 17.76 5.26
CA SER A 18 47.96 17.25 5.22
C SER A 18 47.06 18.13 4.34
N SER A 19 46.33 17.53 3.41
CA SER A 19 45.05 18.09 2.94
C SER A 19 43.93 17.12 3.29
N SER A 20 43.13 17.54 4.27
CA SER A 20 41.83 16.97 4.61
C SER A 20 40.86 17.26 3.45
N GLY A 21 40.63 16.25 2.61
CA GLY A 21 39.50 16.21 1.68
C GLY A 21 38.39 15.38 2.31
N SER A 22 37.32 16.04 2.74
CA SER A 22 36.06 15.43 3.15
C SER A 22 35.52 14.61 1.96
N GLY A 23 35.58 13.29 2.09
CA GLY A 23 34.98 12.37 1.14
C GLY A 23 33.49 12.28 1.42
N SER A 24 32.69 12.98 0.62
CA SER A 24 31.29 12.62 0.39
C SER A 24 31.31 11.26 -0.32
N GLY A 25 31.27 10.19 0.45
CA GLY A 25 31.07 8.85 -0.09
C GLY A 25 29.63 8.75 -0.56
N ALA A 26 29.42 8.66 -1.87
CA ALA A 26 28.16 8.17 -2.39
C ALA A 26 27.99 6.73 -1.89
N THR A 27 27.06 6.54 -0.96
CA THR A 27 26.63 5.23 -0.49
C THR A 27 26.10 4.45 -1.69
N SER A 28 26.64 3.27 -1.94
CA SER A 28 26.12 2.36 -2.96
C SER A 28 24.67 1.98 -2.63
N GLY A 29 23.80 1.80 -3.64
CA GLY A 29 22.36 1.56 -3.44
C GLY A 29 22.00 0.42 -2.48
N GLU A 30 22.83 -0.62 -2.35
CA GLU A 30 22.62 -1.70 -1.36
C GLU A 30 22.76 -1.25 0.11
N ASP A 31 23.46 -0.14 0.37
CA ASP A 31 23.61 0.42 1.73
C ASP A 31 22.41 1.30 2.11
N LEU A 32 21.63 1.79 1.14
CA LEU A 32 20.46 2.64 1.41
C LEU A 32 19.26 1.87 1.98
N LEU A 33 19.19 0.56 1.75
CA LEU A 33 18.07 -0.28 2.18
C LEU A 33 18.36 -1.08 3.46
N ASN A 34 19.42 -0.74 4.19
CA ASN A 34 19.72 -1.33 5.49
C ASN A 34 19.01 -0.55 6.62
N PRO A 35 17.99 -1.10 7.30
CA PRO A 35 17.25 -0.38 8.34
C PRO A 35 18.14 0.13 9.49
N ALA A 36 19.25 -0.55 9.78
CA ALA A 36 20.18 -0.14 10.83
C ALA A 36 20.83 1.23 10.58
N ASN A 37 20.86 1.69 9.32
CA ASN A 37 21.42 3.00 8.94
C ASN A 37 20.50 4.18 9.31
N PHE A 38 19.25 3.90 9.71
CA PHE A 38 18.23 4.91 10.02
C PHE A 38 17.97 5.08 11.52
N LYS A 39 18.78 4.43 12.38
CA LYS A 39 18.70 4.66 13.82
C LYS A 39 18.93 6.15 14.13
N SER A 40 17.98 6.76 14.84
CA SER A 40 18.04 8.16 15.25
C SER A 40 18.66 8.32 16.63
N ASP A 41 19.46 9.36 16.81
CA ASP A 41 20.01 9.79 18.10
C ASP A 41 19.10 10.83 18.81
N LYS A 42 18.03 11.30 18.16
CA LYS A 42 17.05 12.23 18.76
C LYS A 42 16.22 11.54 19.83
N ASP A 43 15.65 12.30 20.76
CA ASP A 43 14.64 11.75 21.66
C ASP A 43 13.40 11.33 20.84
N LYS A 44 12.76 10.23 21.25
CA LYS A 44 11.57 9.70 20.58
C LYS A 44 10.46 10.74 20.41
N THR A 45 10.30 11.62 21.40
CA THR A 45 9.30 12.70 21.38
C THR A 45 9.60 13.80 20.36
N GLU A 46 10.80 13.83 19.81
CA GLU A 46 11.21 14.77 18.75
C GLU A 46 11.02 14.19 17.35
N TRP A 47 10.78 12.88 17.21
CA TRP A 47 10.55 12.27 15.91
C TRP A 47 9.25 12.74 15.29
N THR A 48 9.28 12.99 13.98
CA THR A 48 8.09 13.23 13.16
C THR A 48 7.97 12.13 12.10
N ILE A 49 6.91 11.33 12.18
CA ILE A 49 6.59 10.29 11.22
C ILE A 49 5.41 10.78 10.38
N ALA A 50 5.62 10.91 9.08
CA ALA A 50 4.59 11.35 8.16
C ALA A 50 4.00 10.18 7.38
N VAL A 51 2.70 9.95 7.56
CA VAL A 51 1.92 8.98 6.80
C VAL A 51 1.34 9.67 5.56
N VAL A 52 1.67 9.17 4.38
CA VAL A 52 1.22 9.71 3.09
C VAL A 52 0.22 8.75 2.45
N THR A 53 -1.03 9.15 2.35
CA THR A 53 -2.14 8.33 1.82
C THR A 53 -2.38 8.57 0.33
N LYS A 54 -3.16 7.67 -0.32
CA LYS A 54 -3.62 7.85 -1.72
C LYS A 54 -4.59 9.03 -1.83
N ASP A 55 -5.46 9.23 -0.83
CA ASP A 55 -6.38 10.36 -0.73
C ASP A 55 -6.68 10.73 0.74
N ASN A 56 -7.37 11.84 0.99
CA ASN A 56 -7.78 12.29 2.35
C ASN A 56 -9.29 12.28 2.61
N THR A 57 -10.09 11.85 1.64
CA THR A 57 -11.56 12.00 1.66
C THR A 57 -12.30 10.68 1.87
N ALA A 58 -11.72 9.56 1.43
CA ALA A 58 -12.27 8.22 1.57
C ALA A 58 -12.37 7.80 3.03
N ALA A 59 -13.40 7.02 3.35
CA ALA A 59 -13.61 6.46 4.69
C ALA A 59 -12.40 5.63 5.14
N TRP A 60 -11.80 4.87 4.21
CA TRP A 60 -10.56 4.12 4.40
C TRP A 60 -9.45 4.95 5.07
N PHE A 61 -9.07 6.07 4.46
CA PHE A 61 -7.96 6.89 4.97
C PHE A 61 -8.34 7.73 6.20
N LYS A 62 -9.62 8.04 6.40
CA LYS A 62 -10.10 8.62 7.66
C LYS A 62 -9.99 7.61 8.81
N ARG A 63 -10.31 6.34 8.57
CA ARG A 63 -10.11 5.28 9.54
C ARG A 63 -8.62 5.05 9.81
N MET A 64 -7.77 5.11 8.78
CA MET A 64 -6.32 5.04 8.95
C MET A 64 -5.80 6.16 9.86
N GLU A 65 -6.29 7.40 9.70
CA GLU A 65 -5.87 8.54 10.52
C GLU A 65 -6.10 8.31 12.03
N VAL A 66 -7.17 7.59 12.38
CA VAL A 66 -7.45 7.20 13.78
C VAL A 66 -6.30 6.36 14.35
N GLY A 67 -5.87 5.32 13.62
CA GLY A 67 -4.79 4.44 14.04
C GLY A 67 -3.41 5.11 14.01
N VAL A 68 -3.17 6.00 13.05
CA VAL A 68 -1.96 6.83 12.99
C VAL A 68 -1.85 7.71 14.23
N ASN A 69 -2.93 8.42 14.59
CA ASN A 69 -2.97 9.26 15.79
C ASN A 69 -2.82 8.43 17.07
N GLU A 70 -3.48 7.28 17.16
CA GLU A 70 -3.34 6.36 18.28
C GLU A 70 -1.90 5.87 18.45
N ALA A 71 -1.21 5.55 17.36
CA ALA A 71 0.20 5.18 17.38
C ALA A 71 1.08 6.34 17.87
N GLY A 72 0.81 7.57 17.42
CA GLY A 72 1.50 8.77 17.90
C GLY A 72 1.41 8.94 19.42
N GLU A 73 0.20 8.78 19.97
CA GLU A 73 -0.04 8.86 21.41
C GLU A 73 0.63 7.71 22.19
N LYS A 74 0.38 6.45 21.79
CA LYS A 74 0.87 5.26 22.50
C LYS A 74 2.38 5.10 22.40
N LEU A 75 2.97 5.45 21.25
CA LEU A 75 4.41 5.34 21.01
C LEU A 75 5.16 6.63 21.36
N SER A 76 4.47 7.72 21.71
CA SER A 76 5.10 9.00 22.11
C SER A 76 5.98 9.60 21.02
N VAL A 77 5.45 9.68 19.79
CA VAL A 77 6.09 10.29 18.62
C VAL A 77 5.13 11.31 17.99
N ASN A 78 5.66 12.28 17.25
CA ASN A 78 4.80 13.16 16.46
C ASN A 78 4.41 12.43 15.17
N VAL A 79 3.12 12.44 14.87
CA VAL A 79 2.58 11.87 13.64
C VAL A 79 1.83 12.94 12.85
N ILE A 80 1.90 12.85 11.53
CA ILE A 80 1.05 13.61 10.63
C ILE A 80 0.55 12.68 9.53
N GLN A 81 -0.74 12.73 9.23
CA GLN A 81 -1.27 12.14 8.01
C GLN A 81 -1.45 13.25 6.97
N LYS A 82 -0.99 12.98 5.74
CA LYS A 82 -1.18 13.83 4.57
C LYS A 82 -1.58 12.98 3.39
N GLY A 83 -2.30 13.58 2.47
CA GLY A 83 -2.65 12.98 1.20
C GLY A 83 -2.70 14.07 0.14
N PRO A 84 -2.70 13.70 -1.13
CA PRO A 84 -2.65 14.66 -2.21
C PRO A 84 -3.93 15.47 -2.34
N ALA A 85 -3.84 16.62 -3.03
CA ALA A 85 -4.99 17.48 -3.30
C ALA A 85 -6.02 16.82 -4.25
N ASN A 86 -5.54 15.95 -5.13
CA ASN A 86 -6.33 15.07 -5.97
C ASN A 86 -5.75 13.65 -5.84
N ALA A 87 -6.56 12.61 -5.99
CA ALA A 87 -6.11 11.21 -5.95
C ALA A 87 -5.35 10.82 -7.24
N ASP A 88 -4.22 11.49 -7.50
CA ASP A 88 -3.33 11.22 -8.62
C ASP A 88 -1.85 11.20 -8.18
N ALA A 89 -1.04 10.44 -8.92
CA ALA A 89 0.37 10.22 -8.58
C ALA A 89 1.20 11.51 -8.57
N ALA A 90 0.95 12.46 -9.48
CA ALA A 90 1.72 13.70 -9.56
C ALA A 90 1.46 14.59 -8.34
N SER A 91 0.22 14.64 -7.86
CA SER A 91 -0.15 15.32 -6.62
C SER A 91 0.47 14.63 -5.39
N GLN A 92 0.58 13.29 -5.39
CA GLN A 92 1.19 12.54 -4.28
C GLN A 92 2.71 12.77 -4.19
N VAL A 93 3.41 12.81 -5.34
CA VAL A 93 4.84 13.17 -5.40
C VAL A 93 5.11 14.52 -4.73
N GLN A 94 4.27 15.53 -4.98
CA GLN A 94 4.43 16.86 -4.36
C GLN A 94 4.34 16.80 -2.83
N VAL A 95 3.38 16.03 -2.29
CA VAL A 95 3.25 15.85 -0.84
C VAL A 95 4.49 15.18 -0.25
N ILE A 96 5.01 14.15 -0.90
CA ILE A 96 6.22 13.44 -0.47
C ILE A 96 7.42 14.39 -0.47
N ASP A 97 7.66 15.11 -1.58
CA ASP A 97 8.78 16.05 -1.70
C ASP A 97 8.72 17.19 -0.68
N ASP A 98 7.52 17.70 -0.39
CA ASP A 98 7.31 18.73 0.64
C ASP A 98 7.62 18.22 2.05
N LEU A 99 7.31 16.95 2.35
CA LEU A 99 7.60 16.32 3.64
C LEU A 99 9.10 16.02 3.79
N ILE A 100 9.76 15.60 2.71
CA ILE A 100 11.22 15.47 2.65
C ILE A 100 11.87 16.82 2.94
N ALA A 101 11.41 17.90 2.29
CA ALA A 101 11.93 19.25 2.50
C ALA A 101 11.71 19.77 3.93
N GLN A 102 10.66 19.31 4.62
CA GLN A 102 10.40 19.60 6.03
C GLN A 102 11.31 18.81 6.98
N GLY A 103 12.04 17.80 6.49
CA GLY A 103 12.98 17.02 7.28
C GLY A 103 12.30 16.12 8.32
N VAL A 104 11.18 15.50 7.95
CA VAL A 104 10.55 14.45 8.77
C VAL A 104 11.53 13.29 8.99
N ASP A 105 11.38 12.54 10.08
CA ASP A 105 12.29 11.44 10.43
C ASP A 105 11.95 10.14 9.68
N ALA A 106 10.66 9.95 9.36
CA ALA A 106 10.22 8.83 8.54
C ALA A 106 9.02 9.19 7.67
N LEU A 107 8.95 8.53 6.51
CA LEU A 107 7.80 8.48 5.63
C LEU A 107 7.18 7.07 5.70
N ALA A 108 5.86 7.03 5.84
CA ALA A 108 5.06 5.82 5.73
C ALA A 108 4.07 6.04 4.60
N VAL A 109 4.25 5.39 3.45
CA VAL A 109 3.53 5.77 2.22
C VAL A 109 2.60 4.65 1.73
N VAL A 110 1.36 5.02 1.42
CA VAL A 110 0.42 4.19 0.65
C VAL A 110 0.36 4.75 -0.77
N PRO A 111 1.09 4.18 -1.75
CA PRO A 111 1.25 4.77 -3.07
C PRO A 111 0.01 4.58 -3.94
N ILE A 112 -0.29 5.60 -4.76
CA ILE A 112 -1.24 5.46 -5.88
C ILE A 112 -0.58 4.64 -7.00
N ASP A 113 0.66 5.01 -7.33
CA ASP A 113 1.53 4.38 -8.32
C ASP A 113 2.94 4.27 -7.71
N PRO A 114 3.38 3.07 -7.30
CA PRO A 114 4.69 2.87 -6.70
C PRO A 114 5.84 3.39 -7.58
N GLY A 115 5.75 3.18 -8.90
CA GLY A 115 6.78 3.59 -9.85
C GLY A 115 6.91 5.10 -9.99
N ALA A 116 5.81 5.84 -9.83
CA ALA A 116 5.80 7.30 -9.93
C ALA A 116 6.51 7.99 -8.76
N ILE A 117 6.59 7.35 -7.58
CA ILE A 117 7.18 7.93 -6.37
C ILE A 117 8.62 7.44 -6.09
N GLU A 118 9.14 6.47 -6.85
CA GLU A 118 10.46 5.86 -6.61
C GLU A 118 11.58 6.89 -6.43
N SER A 119 11.70 7.87 -7.34
CA SER A 119 12.76 8.88 -7.26
C SER A 119 12.66 9.77 -6.02
N SER A 120 11.44 10.05 -5.56
CA SER A 120 11.22 10.82 -4.32
C SER A 120 11.57 9.99 -3.08
N LEU A 121 11.25 8.69 -3.08
CA LEU A 121 11.60 7.79 -1.98
C LEU A 121 13.11 7.51 -1.91
N GLU A 122 13.79 7.33 -3.04
CA GLU A 122 15.26 7.24 -3.10
C GLU A 122 15.90 8.50 -2.49
N ASN A 123 15.38 9.67 -2.86
CA ASN A 123 15.82 10.95 -2.31
C ASN A 123 15.61 11.02 -0.78
N ALA A 124 14.46 10.58 -0.27
CA ALA A 124 14.19 10.52 1.17
C ALA A 124 15.21 9.65 1.91
N LEU A 125 15.41 8.42 1.44
CA LEU A 125 16.38 7.47 2.01
C LEU A 125 17.81 8.05 2.01
N SER A 126 18.21 8.70 0.90
CA SER A 126 19.54 9.32 0.78
C SER A 126 19.77 10.47 1.77
N GLN A 127 18.70 11.10 2.26
CA GLN A 127 18.73 12.15 3.29
C GLN A 127 18.62 11.59 4.72
N GLY A 128 18.57 10.26 4.88
CA GLY A 128 18.44 9.60 6.17
C GLY A 128 17.01 9.58 6.72
N ILE A 129 16.01 9.81 5.87
CA ILE A 129 14.59 9.66 6.22
C ILE A 129 14.21 8.20 6.02
N ALA A 130 13.76 7.53 7.07
CA ALA A 130 13.33 6.13 6.96
C ALA A 130 12.07 6.04 6.10
N VAL A 131 11.99 5.07 5.20
CA VAL A 131 10.81 4.85 4.35
C VAL A 131 10.23 3.47 4.63
N VAL A 132 8.94 3.42 4.94
CA VAL A 132 8.13 2.20 4.93
C VAL A 132 6.92 2.41 4.02
N THR A 133 6.40 1.33 3.45
CA THR A 133 5.20 1.38 2.60
C THR A 133 4.10 0.45 3.10
N HIS A 134 2.91 0.63 2.57
CA HIS A 134 1.78 -0.29 2.67
C HIS A 134 1.07 -0.26 1.32
N GLU A 135 0.55 -1.39 0.89
CA GLU A 135 -0.01 -1.60 -0.43
C GLU A 135 1.00 -1.45 -1.58
N ALA A 136 2.25 -1.86 -1.36
CA ALA A 136 3.35 -1.60 -2.29
C ALA A 136 4.41 -2.71 -2.29
N SER A 137 3.98 -3.96 -2.44
CA SER A 137 4.84 -5.17 -2.50
C SER A 137 5.99 -5.08 -3.52
N ASN A 138 5.85 -4.23 -4.54
CA ASN A 138 6.84 -4.00 -5.58
C ASN A 138 7.65 -2.70 -5.44
N GLN A 139 7.45 -1.92 -4.37
CA GLN A 139 8.22 -0.70 -4.14
C GLN A 139 9.68 -1.05 -3.91
N GLU A 140 10.60 -0.43 -4.66
CA GLU A 140 12.04 -0.68 -4.54
C GLU A 140 12.67 0.16 -3.42
N ASN A 141 12.37 1.46 -3.37
CA ASN A 141 12.93 2.39 -2.38
C ASN A 141 12.13 2.41 -1.06
N THR A 142 12.02 1.25 -0.41
CA THR A 142 11.38 1.10 0.91
C THR A 142 12.18 0.13 1.78
N LEU A 143 12.23 0.38 3.09
CA LEU A 143 12.91 -0.52 4.03
C LEU A 143 12.07 -1.76 4.32
N PHE A 144 10.76 -1.56 4.42
CA PHE A 144 9.76 -2.61 4.58
C PHE A 144 8.44 -2.16 3.96
N ASP A 145 7.75 -3.12 3.36
CA ASP A 145 6.35 -2.98 2.97
C ASP A 145 5.48 -3.73 3.98
N ILE A 146 4.51 -3.06 4.60
CA ILE A 146 3.69 -3.62 5.67
C ILE A 146 2.35 -4.03 5.07
N GLU A 147 1.97 -5.29 5.16
CA GLU A 147 0.75 -5.83 4.54
C GLU A 147 -0.09 -6.61 5.54
N ALA A 148 -1.42 -6.50 5.43
CA ALA A 148 -2.36 -7.21 6.28
C ALA A 148 -2.35 -8.74 6.07
N PHE A 149 -1.97 -9.16 4.87
CA PHE A 149 -2.00 -10.52 4.36
C PHE A 149 -1.22 -10.60 3.04
N THR A 150 -1.13 -11.78 2.41
CA THR A 150 -0.60 -11.87 1.05
C THR A 150 -1.68 -11.61 0.00
N SER A 151 -1.31 -10.96 -1.10
CA SER A 151 -2.22 -10.69 -2.22
C SER A 151 -2.85 -11.96 -2.81
N GLU A 152 -2.09 -13.07 -2.84
CA GLU A 152 -2.59 -14.38 -3.27
C GLU A 152 -3.73 -14.88 -2.36
N ALA A 153 -3.57 -14.80 -1.04
CA ALA A 153 -4.56 -15.29 -0.09
C ALA A 153 -5.83 -14.42 -0.10
N PHE A 154 -5.67 -13.10 -0.20
CA PHE A 154 -6.81 -12.19 -0.25
C PHE A 154 -7.60 -12.30 -1.55
N GLY A 155 -6.90 -12.35 -2.70
CA GLY A 155 -7.55 -12.55 -3.98
C GLY A 155 -8.25 -13.92 -4.08
N ALA A 156 -7.65 -14.98 -3.52
CA ALA A 156 -8.33 -16.27 -3.41
C ALA A 156 -9.61 -16.18 -2.56
N SER A 157 -9.55 -15.49 -1.42
CA SER A 157 -10.71 -15.32 -0.52
C SER A 157 -11.84 -14.51 -1.17
N LEU A 158 -11.52 -13.43 -1.90
CA LEU A 158 -12.50 -12.66 -2.68
C LEU A 158 -13.19 -13.54 -3.72
N MET A 159 -12.43 -14.39 -4.41
CA MET A 159 -12.97 -15.28 -5.42
C MET A 159 -13.78 -16.43 -4.82
N ASP A 160 -13.35 -17.03 -3.70
CA ASP A 160 -14.10 -18.06 -2.97
C ASP A 160 -15.46 -17.51 -2.51
N ALA A 161 -15.47 -16.29 -1.96
CA ALA A 161 -16.69 -15.60 -1.58
C ALA A 161 -17.62 -15.40 -2.78
N LEU A 162 -17.11 -14.85 -3.89
CA LEU A 162 -17.92 -14.59 -5.09
C LEU A 162 -18.46 -15.89 -5.70
N ALA A 163 -17.61 -16.93 -5.80
CA ALA A 163 -17.98 -18.23 -6.33
C ALA A 163 -19.07 -18.89 -5.49
N GLY A 164 -18.99 -18.79 -4.15
CA GLY A 164 -20.02 -19.30 -3.24
C GLY A 164 -21.39 -18.69 -3.53
N GLU A 165 -21.47 -17.38 -3.68
CA GLU A 165 -22.71 -16.66 -3.97
C GLU A 165 -23.25 -16.96 -5.39
N MET A 166 -22.36 -17.17 -6.36
CA MET A 166 -22.72 -17.53 -7.73
C MET A 166 -23.10 -19.01 -7.91
N GLY A 167 -22.88 -19.86 -6.90
CA GLY A 167 -23.01 -21.30 -7.03
C GLY A 167 -21.98 -21.90 -7.99
N GLU A 168 -20.76 -21.36 -7.96
CA GLU A 168 -19.54 -21.84 -8.64
C GLU A 168 -19.61 -21.86 -10.19
N LYS A 169 -20.50 -21.05 -10.79
CA LYS A 169 -20.68 -20.99 -12.24
C LYS A 169 -21.15 -19.64 -12.74
N GLY A 170 -20.94 -19.38 -14.03
CA GLY A 170 -21.45 -18.19 -14.71
C GLY A 170 -20.42 -17.09 -14.89
N LYS A 171 -20.86 -15.96 -15.44
CA LYS A 171 -19.95 -14.88 -15.81
C LYS A 171 -19.84 -13.85 -14.71
N TYR A 172 -18.62 -13.36 -14.49
CA TYR A 172 -18.36 -12.26 -13.58
C TYR A 172 -17.52 -11.16 -14.23
N ALA A 173 -17.61 -9.96 -13.66
CA ALA A 173 -16.79 -8.81 -13.99
C ALA A 173 -15.97 -8.39 -12.77
N MET A 174 -14.86 -7.71 -13.00
CA MET A 174 -13.93 -7.30 -11.95
C MET A 174 -13.41 -5.89 -12.21
N MET A 175 -13.50 -5.02 -11.22
CA MET A 175 -12.97 -3.66 -11.28
C MET A 175 -11.77 -3.46 -10.36
N VAL A 176 -10.98 -2.45 -10.69
CA VAL A 176 -9.86 -1.93 -9.91
C VAL A 176 -9.95 -0.41 -9.87
N GLY A 177 -9.29 0.22 -8.90
CA GLY A 177 -9.09 1.68 -8.89
C GLY A 177 -8.27 2.14 -10.10
N TYR A 178 -7.03 1.66 -10.18
CA TYR A 178 -6.07 1.95 -11.23
C TYR A 178 -5.25 0.70 -11.55
N THR A 179 -4.93 0.52 -12.83
CA THR A 179 -4.04 -0.54 -13.34
C THR A 179 -2.57 -0.32 -13.00
N THR A 180 -2.20 0.90 -12.62
CA THR A 180 -0.87 1.25 -12.11
C THR A 180 -0.72 0.98 -10.61
N SER A 181 -1.83 0.77 -9.88
CA SER A 181 -1.78 0.38 -8.48
C SER A 181 -1.42 -1.10 -8.36
N THR A 182 -0.36 -1.37 -7.61
CA THR A 182 0.20 -2.73 -7.53
C THR A 182 -0.73 -3.68 -6.79
N THR A 183 -1.20 -3.33 -5.59
CA THR A 183 -2.11 -4.20 -4.83
C THR A 183 -3.40 -4.48 -5.57
N HIS A 184 -3.99 -3.48 -6.22
CA HIS A 184 -5.22 -3.68 -6.98
C HIS A 184 -5.03 -4.74 -8.08
N MET A 185 -3.94 -4.64 -8.84
CA MET A 185 -3.64 -5.60 -9.89
C MET A 185 -3.24 -6.96 -9.31
N GLU A 186 -2.53 -7.03 -8.18
CA GLU A 186 -2.20 -8.30 -7.55
C GLU A 186 -3.45 -9.02 -7.03
N TYR A 187 -4.37 -8.33 -6.34
CA TYR A 187 -5.63 -8.90 -5.85
C TYR A 187 -6.52 -9.35 -7.01
N ALA A 188 -6.60 -8.55 -8.08
CA ALA A 188 -7.40 -8.89 -9.26
C ALA A 188 -6.82 -10.09 -10.02
N ASN A 189 -5.49 -10.14 -10.21
CA ASN A 189 -4.83 -11.28 -10.84
C ASN A 189 -4.91 -12.54 -9.97
N ALA A 190 -4.81 -12.41 -8.65
CA ALA A 190 -4.96 -13.54 -7.72
C ALA A 190 -6.38 -14.12 -7.76
N GLN A 191 -7.42 -13.28 -7.80
CA GLN A 191 -8.81 -13.69 -8.04
C GLN A 191 -8.93 -14.51 -9.33
N LYS A 192 -8.40 -13.97 -10.43
CA LYS A 192 -8.45 -14.62 -11.75
C LYS A 192 -7.71 -15.97 -11.76
N ALA A 193 -6.50 -16.01 -11.21
CA ALA A 193 -5.70 -17.24 -11.14
C ALA A 193 -6.36 -18.31 -10.27
N HIS A 194 -6.98 -17.91 -9.15
CA HIS A 194 -7.71 -18.83 -8.27
C HIS A 194 -8.98 -19.36 -8.94
N GLN A 195 -9.71 -18.49 -9.65
CA GLN A 195 -10.86 -18.89 -10.46
C GLN A 195 -10.50 -19.95 -11.49
N GLU A 196 -9.44 -19.73 -12.29
CA GLU A 196 -9.04 -20.68 -13.34
C GLU A 196 -8.58 -22.04 -12.78
N LYS A 197 -8.02 -22.04 -11.58
CA LYS A 197 -7.57 -23.24 -10.88
C LYS A 197 -8.71 -24.04 -10.24
N THR A 198 -9.73 -23.36 -9.71
CA THR A 198 -10.71 -23.96 -8.79
C THR A 198 -12.13 -24.00 -9.36
N TYR A 199 -12.53 -22.99 -10.14
CA TYR A 199 -13.90 -22.75 -10.59
C TYR A 199 -13.99 -22.68 -12.13
N ALA A 200 -13.81 -23.83 -12.78
CA ALA A 200 -13.74 -23.93 -14.24
C ALA A 200 -15.06 -23.57 -14.97
N ASP A 201 -16.20 -23.61 -14.27
CA ASP A 201 -17.51 -23.23 -14.80
C ASP A 201 -17.82 -21.72 -14.64
N MET A 202 -16.90 -20.97 -14.03
CA MET A 202 -16.93 -19.50 -13.97
C MET A 202 -16.06 -18.89 -15.07
N GLU A 203 -16.44 -17.71 -15.53
CA GLU A 203 -15.74 -17.01 -16.60
C GLU A 203 -15.68 -15.51 -16.31
N LEU A 204 -14.45 -14.95 -16.28
CA LEU A 204 -14.28 -13.50 -16.33
C LEU A 204 -14.61 -13.02 -17.75
N ILE A 205 -15.45 -11.99 -17.86
CA ILE A 205 -15.81 -11.39 -19.16
C ILE A 205 -14.59 -10.84 -19.91
N ASN A 206 -14.80 -10.38 -21.15
CA ASN A 206 -13.76 -9.81 -22.02
C ASN A 206 -12.59 -10.77 -22.25
N ASP A 207 -12.89 -12.04 -22.52
CA ASP A 207 -11.91 -13.11 -22.76
C ASP A 207 -10.89 -13.26 -21.60
N GLY A 208 -11.31 -12.98 -20.37
CA GLY A 208 -10.46 -13.08 -19.18
C GLY A 208 -9.50 -11.92 -18.96
N GLN A 209 -9.66 -10.79 -19.67
CA GLN A 209 -8.83 -9.61 -19.44
C GLN A 209 -9.07 -9.02 -18.04
N VAL A 210 -7.97 -8.79 -17.32
CA VAL A 210 -7.95 -8.15 -15.99
C VAL A 210 -7.43 -6.71 -16.14
N PRO A 211 -8.13 -5.70 -15.58
CA PRO A 211 -9.50 -5.70 -15.06
C PRO A 211 -10.55 -5.58 -16.19
N SER A 212 -11.83 -5.61 -15.83
CA SER A 212 -12.93 -5.26 -16.74
C SER A 212 -13.07 -3.74 -16.93
N ALA A 213 -12.75 -2.93 -15.90
CA ALA A 213 -12.70 -1.47 -15.96
C ALA A 213 -11.90 -0.88 -14.78
N GLU A 214 -11.49 0.38 -14.92
CA GLU A 214 -10.93 1.21 -13.84
C GLU A 214 -12.01 2.16 -13.30
N SER A 215 -12.11 2.29 -11.97
CA SER A 215 -12.97 3.29 -11.32
C SER A 215 -12.29 4.63 -11.11
N GLU A 216 -10.97 4.70 -11.26
CA GLU A 216 -10.18 5.92 -11.02
C GLU A 216 -10.43 6.49 -9.62
N GLU A 217 -10.55 5.59 -8.62
CA GLU A 217 -10.87 5.91 -7.21
C GLU A 217 -12.15 6.75 -7.03
N SER A 218 -13.11 6.62 -7.96
CA SER A 218 -14.34 7.42 -7.99
C SER A 218 -15.58 6.54 -8.05
N VAL A 219 -16.47 6.72 -7.08
CA VAL A 219 -17.76 6.02 -7.01
C VAL A 219 -18.63 6.32 -8.23
N ASP A 220 -18.60 7.55 -8.74
CA ASP A 220 -19.41 7.97 -9.88
C ASP A 220 -18.91 7.33 -11.18
N ILE A 221 -17.59 7.26 -11.36
CA ILE A 221 -16.98 6.56 -12.51
C ILE A 221 -17.25 5.05 -12.37
N ALA A 222 -17.05 4.48 -11.18
CA ALA A 222 -17.35 3.08 -10.91
C ALA A 222 -18.79 2.72 -11.30
N TYR A 223 -19.75 3.55 -10.89
CA TYR A 223 -21.16 3.39 -11.22
C TYR A 223 -21.43 3.46 -12.73
N GLU A 224 -20.88 4.44 -13.46
CA GLU A 224 -21.09 4.53 -14.91
C GLU A 224 -20.47 3.34 -15.65
N ARG A 225 -19.25 2.92 -15.28
CA ARG A 225 -18.58 1.74 -15.87
C ARG A 225 -19.34 0.44 -15.55
N ALA A 226 -19.77 0.26 -14.32
CA ALA A 226 -20.56 -0.91 -13.93
C ALA A 226 -21.88 -0.98 -14.71
N LYS A 227 -22.58 0.15 -14.87
CA LYS A 227 -23.82 0.23 -15.66
C LYS A 227 -23.59 -0.11 -17.13
N GLU A 228 -22.47 0.32 -17.72
CA GLU A 228 -22.09 -0.06 -19.09
C GLU A 228 -21.81 -1.57 -19.21
N ILE A 229 -21.03 -2.13 -18.28
CA ILE A 229 -20.70 -3.56 -18.23
C ILE A 229 -21.97 -4.40 -18.09
N LEU A 230 -22.86 -4.05 -17.16
CA LEU A 230 -24.11 -4.78 -16.91
C LEU A 230 -25.05 -4.74 -18.11
N LYS A 231 -25.13 -3.62 -18.83
CA LYS A 231 -25.95 -3.51 -20.05
C LYS A 231 -25.36 -4.30 -21.22
N ALA A 232 -24.04 -4.36 -21.34
CA ALA A 232 -23.36 -5.11 -22.38
C ALA A 232 -23.39 -6.63 -22.14
N ASN A 233 -23.48 -7.06 -20.88
CA ASN A 233 -23.43 -8.45 -20.45
C ASN A 233 -24.69 -8.83 -19.64
N PRO A 234 -25.85 -9.02 -20.30
CA PRO A 234 -27.11 -9.32 -19.61
C PRO A 234 -27.14 -10.70 -18.93
N ASP A 235 -26.14 -11.55 -19.19
CA ASP A 235 -25.92 -12.86 -18.57
C ASP A 235 -24.86 -12.84 -17.44
N LEU A 236 -24.38 -11.65 -17.04
CA LEU A 236 -23.49 -11.49 -15.89
C LEU A 236 -24.23 -11.88 -14.60
N SER A 237 -23.58 -12.68 -13.75
CA SER A 237 -24.13 -13.13 -12.47
C SER A 237 -23.26 -12.82 -11.26
N GLY A 238 -22.08 -12.24 -11.48
CA GLY A 238 -21.17 -11.81 -10.42
C GLY A 238 -20.43 -10.52 -10.76
N PHE A 239 -20.08 -9.77 -9.73
CA PHE A 239 -19.28 -8.56 -9.87
C PHE A 239 -18.39 -8.40 -8.63
N THR A 240 -17.10 -8.17 -8.85
CA THR A 240 -16.12 -7.85 -7.79
C THR A 240 -15.42 -6.52 -8.05
N GLY A 241 -14.94 -5.90 -6.99
CA GLY A 241 -14.13 -4.68 -7.00
C GLY A 241 -13.09 -4.75 -5.89
N VAL A 242 -11.86 -4.34 -6.18
CA VAL A 242 -10.74 -4.42 -5.23
C VAL A 242 -10.39 -3.07 -4.61
N ALA A 243 -10.92 -1.97 -5.14
CA ALA A 243 -10.82 -0.65 -4.54
C ALA A 243 -12.12 -0.30 -3.79
N SER A 244 -12.02 0.44 -2.69
CA SER A 244 -13.19 0.84 -1.89
C SER A 244 -14.28 1.56 -2.72
N PRO A 245 -13.95 2.46 -3.67
CA PRO A 245 -14.95 3.12 -4.51
C PRO A 245 -15.62 2.22 -5.57
N ASP A 246 -15.10 1.02 -5.85
CA ASP A 246 -15.68 0.09 -6.80
C ASP A 246 -17.03 -0.44 -6.29
N SER A 247 -17.02 -0.98 -5.07
CA SER A 247 -18.15 -1.65 -4.41
C SER A 247 -19.46 -0.83 -4.40
N PRO A 248 -19.47 0.46 -4.00
CA PRO A 248 -20.70 1.26 -3.96
C PRO A 248 -21.14 1.71 -5.35
N GLY A 249 -20.19 1.90 -6.28
CA GLY A 249 -20.51 2.21 -7.68
C GLY A 249 -21.23 1.04 -8.36
N ILE A 250 -20.69 -0.17 -8.19
CA ILE A 250 -21.27 -1.42 -8.67
C ILE A 250 -22.66 -1.63 -8.05
N ALA A 251 -22.79 -1.52 -6.73
CA ALA A 251 -24.07 -1.70 -6.02
C ALA A 251 -25.16 -0.75 -6.52
N LYS A 252 -24.84 0.55 -6.65
CA LYS A 252 -25.78 1.56 -7.22
C LYS A 252 -26.25 1.18 -8.63
N ALA A 253 -25.35 0.69 -9.48
CA ALA A 253 -25.70 0.30 -10.84
C ALA A 253 -26.60 -0.94 -10.87
N VAL A 254 -26.33 -1.93 -10.01
CA VAL A 254 -27.16 -3.14 -9.87
C VAL A 254 -28.56 -2.78 -9.36
N GLU A 255 -28.67 -1.91 -8.36
CA GLU A 255 -29.97 -1.46 -7.83
C GLU A 255 -30.79 -0.67 -8.84
N GLU A 256 -30.18 0.28 -9.54
CA GLU A 256 -30.88 1.08 -10.55
C GLU A 256 -31.41 0.21 -11.69
N LEU A 257 -30.67 -0.82 -12.09
CA LEU A 257 -31.06 -1.74 -13.15
C LEU A 257 -32.02 -2.85 -12.67
N GLY A 258 -32.30 -2.93 -11.36
CA GLY A 258 -33.17 -3.96 -10.79
C GLY A 258 -32.57 -5.37 -10.90
N LEU A 259 -31.25 -5.50 -10.71
CA LEU A 259 -30.47 -6.72 -10.90
C LEU A 259 -30.02 -7.39 -9.59
N GLN A 260 -30.50 -6.93 -8.43
CA GLN A 260 -30.10 -7.45 -7.11
C GLN A 260 -30.29 -8.98 -6.99
N ASP A 261 -31.38 -9.51 -7.56
CA ASP A 261 -31.67 -10.96 -7.54
C ASP A 261 -30.86 -11.77 -8.59
N LYS A 262 -29.98 -11.13 -9.36
CA LYS A 262 -29.29 -11.74 -10.51
C LYS A 262 -27.77 -11.62 -10.45
N VAL A 263 -27.26 -10.52 -9.89
CA VAL A 263 -25.83 -10.21 -9.85
C VAL A 263 -25.40 -10.20 -8.40
N ASN A 264 -24.60 -11.18 -8.02
CA ASN A 264 -23.96 -11.20 -6.71
C ASN A 264 -22.77 -10.25 -6.69
N ILE A 265 -22.59 -9.53 -5.59
CA ILE A 265 -21.49 -8.59 -5.41
C ILE A 265 -20.66 -8.99 -4.19
N VAL A 266 -19.36 -9.17 -4.41
CA VAL A 266 -18.36 -9.27 -3.35
C VAL A 266 -17.38 -8.13 -3.52
N GLY A 267 -17.21 -7.31 -2.50
CA GLY A 267 -16.44 -6.08 -2.60
C GLY A 267 -15.35 -5.94 -1.55
N VAL A 268 -14.56 -4.90 -1.72
CA VAL A 268 -13.66 -4.35 -0.70
C VAL A 268 -14.21 -3.01 -0.26
N GLY A 269 -14.23 -2.75 1.04
CA GLY A 269 -14.52 -1.42 1.61
C GLY A 269 -15.00 -1.43 3.06
N THR A 270 -15.03 -0.25 3.69
CA THR A 270 -15.30 -0.06 5.13
C THR A 270 -16.76 -0.31 5.54
N PRO A 271 -17.04 -1.14 6.55
CA PRO A 271 -18.39 -1.54 6.98
C PRO A 271 -19.43 -0.41 6.97
N ASN A 272 -19.14 0.73 7.59
CA ASN A 272 -20.08 1.84 7.74
C ASN A 272 -20.50 2.47 6.40
N GLU A 273 -19.62 2.47 5.40
CA GLU A 273 -19.92 2.99 4.06
C GLU A 273 -20.87 2.05 3.29
N PHE A 274 -20.79 0.74 3.58
CA PHE A 274 -21.49 -0.31 2.84
C PHE A 274 -22.70 -0.89 3.55
N GLU A 275 -22.92 -0.52 4.81
CA GLU A 275 -23.96 -1.06 5.69
C GLU A 275 -25.33 -1.12 5.01
N THR A 276 -25.73 -0.05 4.32
CA THR A 276 -27.03 0.01 3.65
C THR A 276 -27.13 -1.00 2.50
N PHE A 277 -26.07 -1.18 1.71
CA PHE A 277 -26.07 -2.12 0.59
C PHE A 277 -26.00 -3.57 1.07
N VAL A 278 -25.23 -3.84 2.13
CA VAL A 278 -25.12 -5.18 2.73
C VAL A 278 -26.44 -5.58 3.38
N LYS A 279 -27.05 -4.72 4.20
CA LYS A 279 -28.36 -4.98 4.83
C LYS A 279 -29.51 -5.07 3.82
N ALA A 280 -29.38 -4.46 2.65
CA ALA A 280 -30.32 -4.63 1.55
C ALA A 280 -30.14 -5.94 0.77
N GLY A 281 -29.03 -6.68 1.01
CA GLY A 281 -28.65 -7.86 0.24
C GLY A 281 -28.08 -7.55 -1.14
N THR A 282 -27.81 -6.27 -1.46
CA THR A 282 -27.21 -5.87 -2.74
C THR A 282 -25.74 -6.26 -2.79
N ILE A 283 -25.00 -6.05 -1.69
CA ILE A 283 -23.64 -6.57 -1.52
C ILE A 283 -23.70 -7.79 -0.63
N ASN A 284 -23.30 -8.95 -1.15
CA ASN A 284 -23.38 -10.22 -0.42
C ASN A 284 -22.32 -10.29 0.69
N LYS A 285 -21.08 -9.90 0.37
CA LYS A 285 -19.95 -9.93 1.29
C LYS A 285 -18.97 -8.80 1.01
N LEU A 286 -18.27 -8.37 2.05
CA LEU A 286 -17.11 -7.49 1.98
C LEU A 286 -15.91 -8.21 2.55
N LEU A 287 -14.76 -8.07 1.90
CA LEU A 287 -13.48 -8.49 2.46
C LEU A 287 -12.60 -7.25 2.67
N LEU A 288 -11.92 -7.20 3.81
CA LEU A 288 -11.19 -6.01 4.24
C LEU A 288 -10.10 -6.36 5.27
N TRP A 289 -9.52 -5.34 5.88
CA TRP A 289 -8.77 -5.31 7.12
C TRP A 289 -9.01 -3.92 7.75
N ASP A 290 -8.71 -3.71 9.04
CA ASP A 290 -8.92 -2.40 9.66
C ASP A 290 -7.83 -1.39 9.23
N PRO A 291 -8.16 -0.29 8.53
CA PRO A 291 -7.19 0.74 8.13
C PRO A 291 -6.46 1.38 9.31
N ALA A 292 -7.12 1.48 10.48
CA ALA A 292 -6.48 2.01 11.68
C ALA A 292 -5.33 1.10 12.12
N ASN A 293 -5.53 -0.22 12.07
CA ASN A 293 -4.49 -1.17 12.43
C ASN A 293 -3.32 -1.11 11.44
N ALA A 294 -3.59 -0.98 10.15
CA ALA A 294 -2.55 -0.80 9.14
C ALA A 294 -1.75 0.50 9.37
N GLY A 295 -2.43 1.64 9.57
CA GLY A 295 -1.78 2.92 9.86
C GLY A 295 -0.93 2.88 11.14
N TYR A 296 -1.44 2.24 12.20
CA TYR A 296 -0.68 2.01 13.43
C TYR A 296 0.57 1.15 13.17
N ALA A 297 0.42 0.04 12.44
CA ALA A 297 1.51 -0.88 12.13
C ALA A 297 2.63 -0.19 11.32
N MET A 298 2.28 0.66 10.36
CA MET A 298 3.26 1.47 9.61
C MET A 298 4.04 2.41 10.54
N VAL A 299 3.36 3.14 11.42
CA VAL A 299 4.02 4.05 12.39
C VAL A 299 4.89 3.25 13.36
N SER A 300 4.42 2.11 13.84
CA SER A 300 5.16 1.21 14.72
C SER A 300 6.43 0.66 14.06
N ALA A 301 6.36 0.26 12.79
CA ALA A 301 7.53 -0.15 12.01
C ALA A 301 8.56 0.97 11.88
N ALA A 302 8.13 2.19 11.51
CA ALA A 302 9.01 3.36 11.45
C ALA A 302 9.65 3.67 12.81
N VAL A 303 8.89 3.61 13.91
CA VAL A 303 9.42 3.77 15.28
C VAL A 303 10.50 2.74 15.61
N LYS A 304 10.30 1.47 15.25
CA LYS A 304 11.27 0.40 15.50
C LYS A 304 12.57 0.65 14.74
N ILE A 305 12.47 1.03 13.47
CA ILE A 305 13.62 1.39 12.63
C ILE A 305 14.40 2.56 13.24
N LEU A 306 13.72 3.66 13.58
CA LEU A 306 14.35 4.83 14.20
C LEU A 306 14.97 4.51 15.58
N SER A 307 14.40 3.55 16.32
CA SER A 307 14.95 3.07 17.59
C SER A 307 16.15 2.14 17.43
N GLY A 308 16.44 1.69 16.21
CA GLY A 308 17.43 0.65 15.92
C GLY A 308 17.01 -0.75 16.35
N GLU A 309 15.71 -0.99 16.51
CA GLU A 309 15.13 -2.32 16.71
C GLU A 309 15.02 -3.05 15.37
N GLU A 310 15.32 -4.35 15.37
CA GLU A 310 15.14 -5.19 14.17
C GLU A 310 13.68 -5.62 14.01
N ILE A 311 13.17 -5.57 12.77
CA ILE A 311 11.91 -6.18 12.38
C ILE A 311 12.23 -7.51 11.70
N THR A 312 11.85 -8.61 12.35
CA THR A 312 12.10 -9.99 11.93
C THR A 312 10.86 -10.86 12.10
N GLU A 313 10.96 -12.13 11.69
CA GLU A 313 9.89 -13.12 11.86
C GLU A 313 9.36 -13.16 13.31
N GLY A 314 8.06 -13.01 13.47
CA GLY A 314 7.37 -12.99 14.76
C GLY A 314 7.45 -11.68 15.52
N THR A 315 7.93 -10.59 14.90
CA THR A 315 7.89 -9.26 15.50
C THR A 315 6.45 -8.82 15.77
N ASP A 316 6.24 -8.22 16.94
CA ASP A 316 4.97 -7.61 17.35
C ASP A 316 5.00 -6.12 16.99
N LEU A 317 4.10 -5.68 16.11
CA LEU A 317 3.92 -4.26 15.78
C LEU A 317 2.95 -3.54 16.74
N GLY A 318 2.36 -4.23 17.71
CA GLY A 318 1.63 -3.64 18.82
C GLY A 318 0.14 -3.38 18.55
N VAL A 319 -0.42 -3.98 17.51
CA VAL A 319 -1.80 -3.79 17.07
C VAL A 319 -2.39 -5.07 16.49
N GLU A 320 -3.71 -5.20 16.58
CA GLU A 320 -4.46 -6.39 16.15
C GLU A 320 -4.20 -6.75 14.69
N GLY A 321 -3.91 -8.04 14.46
CA GLY A 321 -3.54 -8.59 13.16
C GLY A 321 -2.06 -8.42 12.81
N TYR A 322 -1.26 -7.75 13.66
CA TYR A 322 0.18 -7.53 13.45
C TYR A 322 1.01 -7.88 14.69
N GLU A 323 0.48 -8.66 15.63
CA GLU A 323 1.18 -9.04 16.86
C GLU A 323 2.27 -10.12 16.63
N LYS A 324 2.21 -10.79 15.48
CA LYS A 324 3.19 -11.80 15.10
C LYS A 324 3.35 -11.84 13.58
N VAL A 325 4.09 -10.86 13.06
CA VAL A 325 4.28 -10.71 11.62
C VAL A 325 5.18 -11.79 11.03
N ARG A 326 5.01 -12.06 9.73
CA ARG A 326 5.91 -12.90 8.93
C ARG A 326 6.70 -12.04 7.96
N ILE A 327 7.89 -12.48 7.54
CA ILE A 327 8.68 -11.78 6.53
C ILE A 327 8.71 -12.56 5.22
N ILE A 328 8.37 -11.90 4.13
CA ILE A 328 8.54 -12.41 2.76
C ILE A 328 9.58 -11.54 2.05
N GLU A 329 10.60 -12.18 1.51
CA GLU A 329 11.63 -11.54 0.69
C GLU A 329 11.19 -11.55 -0.77
N GLY A 330 11.14 -10.37 -1.40
CA GLY A 330 10.74 -10.16 -2.79
C GLY A 330 11.51 -9.00 -3.42
N THR A 331 10.78 -8.09 -4.10
CA THR A 331 11.35 -6.80 -4.52
C THR A 331 11.79 -5.98 -3.31
N ASN A 332 10.97 -6.01 -2.26
CA ASN A 332 11.31 -5.50 -0.93
C ASN A 332 11.12 -6.59 0.13
N LYS A 333 11.32 -6.21 1.40
CA LYS A 333 10.98 -7.04 2.56
C LYS A 333 9.53 -6.75 2.96
N THR A 334 8.63 -7.67 2.66
CA THR A 334 7.23 -7.52 3.01
C THR A 334 6.95 -8.13 4.38
N VAL A 335 6.43 -7.32 5.29
CA VAL A 335 5.99 -7.68 6.65
C VAL A 335 4.50 -8.01 6.59
N ILE A 336 4.18 -9.30 6.71
CA ILE A 336 2.81 -9.80 6.56
C ILE A 336 2.15 -10.04 7.92
N GLY A 337 0.98 -9.44 8.12
CA GLY A 337 0.08 -9.69 9.23
C GLY A 337 -0.87 -10.88 9.02
N ASP A 338 -1.88 -10.93 9.87
CA ASP A 338 -3.04 -11.83 9.83
C ASP A 338 -4.29 -11.01 10.19
N ALA A 339 -4.58 -10.00 9.35
CA ALA A 339 -5.57 -8.97 9.65
C ALA A 339 -6.80 -8.98 8.70
N ALA A 340 -6.96 -10.04 7.91
CA ALA A 340 -8.09 -10.14 6.98
C ALA A 340 -9.43 -10.26 7.73
N LEU A 341 -10.42 -9.52 7.26
CA LEU A 341 -11.80 -9.52 7.74
C LEU A 341 -12.73 -9.96 6.62
N GLU A 342 -13.69 -10.80 6.95
CA GLU A 342 -14.85 -11.09 6.11
C GLU A 342 -16.11 -10.55 6.81
N ILE A 343 -16.81 -9.66 6.14
CA ILE A 343 -17.98 -8.96 6.65
C ILE A 343 -19.19 -9.32 5.78
N SER A 344 -20.31 -9.58 6.43
CA SER A 344 -21.59 -9.94 5.84
C SER A 344 -22.73 -9.30 6.64
N GLU A 345 -23.98 -9.52 6.23
CA GLU A 345 -25.14 -9.08 7.01
C GLU A 345 -25.09 -9.56 8.47
N GLU A 346 -24.51 -10.73 8.74
CA GLU A 346 -24.50 -11.35 10.08
C GLU A 346 -23.61 -10.62 11.09
N ASN A 347 -22.54 -9.96 10.64
CA ASN A 347 -21.50 -9.39 11.52
C ASN A 347 -21.14 -7.94 11.18
N ILE A 348 -21.80 -7.29 10.22
CA ILE A 348 -21.49 -5.90 9.86
C ILE A 348 -21.66 -4.93 11.03
N ASP A 349 -22.61 -5.21 11.93
CA ASP A 349 -22.86 -4.41 13.13
C ASP A 349 -21.79 -4.57 14.23
N ASP A 350 -20.86 -5.52 14.07
CA ASP A 350 -19.72 -5.69 14.97
C ASP A 350 -18.57 -4.71 14.68
N TYR A 351 -18.64 -3.99 13.54
CA TYR A 351 -17.61 -3.06 13.09
C TYR A 351 -18.19 -1.65 12.94
N ASP A 352 -17.54 -0.66 13.57
CA ASP A 352 -17.94 0.75 13.55
C ASP A 352 -16.87 1.62 12.86
N PHE A 353 -16.57 1.29 11.60
CA PHE A 353 -15.67 2.08 10.76
C PHE A 353 -16.00 2.00 9.27
#